data_AF-A0A7R8ZWK9-F1
#
_entry.id   AF-A0A7R8ZWK9-F1
#
_cell.length_a   1.000
_cell.length_b   1.000
_cell.length_c   1.000
_cell.angle_alpha   90.00
_cell.angle_beta   90.00
_cell.angle_gamma   90.00
#
_symmetry.space_group_name_H-M   'P 1'
#
loop_
_entity.id
_entity.type
_entity.pdbx_description
1 polymer ?
#
loop_
_entity_poly.entity_id
_entity_poly.type
_entity_poly.pdbx_seq_one_letter_code
_entity_poly.pdbx_strand_id
1 'polypeptide(L)'
;MGLSQLYLVEPRIFPDEEADSRAAGAKDLLESAVVVSTLDEAIADCQLVIGTSARNRTFDLPIFDAHDCARKVVGEAEHGK
;
A
#
# COMPACT_ATOMS: atom_id res chain seq x y z
N MET A 1 6.32 -12.55 -0.39
CA MET A 1 6.13 -11.41 0.54
C MET A 1 4.81 -11.49 1.32
N GLY A 2 3.83 -12.33 0.96
CA GLY A 2 2.71 -12.69 1.85
C GLY A 2 1.67 -11.60 2.13
N LEU A 3 1.72 -10.48 1.41
CA LEU A 3 0.74 -9.40 1.51
C LEU A 3 -0.55 -9.80 0.77
N SER A 4 -1.70 -9.55 1.39
CA SER A 4 -3.02 -9.96 0.90
C SER A 4 -4.04 -8.82 0.75
N GLN A 5 -3.70 -7.61 1.20
CA GLN A 5 -4.61 -6.46 1.20
C GLN A 5 -4.16 -5.42 0.19
N LEU A 6 -5.02 -5.12 -0.78
CA LEU A 6 -4.78 -4.12 -1.81
C LEU A 6 -5.89 -3.06 -1.75
N TYR A 7 -5.50 -1.80 -1.59
CA TYR A 7 -6.38 -0.64 -1.68
C TYR A 7 -6.02 0.18 -2.92
N LEU A 8 -7.03 0.57 -3.70
CA LEU A 8 -6.90 1.41 -4.89
C LEU A 8 -7.67 2.71 -4.67
N VAL A 9 -6.95 3.83 -4.67
CA VAL A 9 -7.56 5.17 -4.52
C VAL A 9 -7.83 5.74 -5.90
N GLU A 10 -9.11 5.98 -6.22
CA GLU A 10 -9.58 6.58 -7.48
C GLU A 10 -8.81 6.05 -8.72
N PRO A 11 -8.79 4.73 -8.96
CA PRO A 11 -8.06 4.17 -10.10
C PRO A 11 -8.69 4.66 -11.40
N ARG A 12 -7.85 5.08 -12.37
CA ARG A 12 -8.32 5.55 -13.67
C ARG A 12 -9.07 4.47 -14.47
N ILE A 13 -8.65 3.22 -14.31
CA ILE A 13 -9.23 2.05 -14.95
C ILE A 13 -9.24 0.93 -13.90
N PHE A 14 -10.43 0.46 -13.56
CA PHE A 14 -10.63 -0.70 -12.70
C PHE A 14 -12.08 -1.19 -12.86
N PRO A 15 -12.32 -2.50 -13.06
CA PRO A 15 -11.33 -3.56 -13.32
C PRO A 15 -10.59 -3.37 -14.65
N ASP A 16 -9.43 -4.01 -14.80
CA ASP A 16 -8.57 -3.91 -15.99
C ASP A 16 -8.00 -5.29 -16.40
N GLU A 17 -8.23 -5.70 -17.64
CA GLU A 17 -7.75 -6.98 -18.17
C GLU A 17 -6.21 -7.02 -18.27
N GLU A 18 -5.57 -5.87 -18.51
CA GLU A 18 -4.11 -5.80 -18.54
C GLU A 18 -3.52 -6.02 -17.15
N ALA A 19 -4.11 -5.42 -16.11
CA ALA A 19 -3.75 -5.69 -14.72
C ALA A 19 -3.90 -7.18 -14.37
N ASP A 20 -5.02 -7.81 -14.76
CA ASP A 20 -5.25 -9.25 -14.58
C ASP A 20 -4.16 -10.10 -15.24
N SER A 21 -3.80 -9.78 -16.49
CA SER A 21 -2.75 -10.49 -17.23
C SER A 21 -1.38 -10.34 -16.57
N ARG A 22 -1.09 -9.16 -16.02
CA ARG A 22 0.17 -8.85 -15.33
C ARG A 22 0.26 -9.40 -13.91
N ALA A 23 -0.87 -9.74 -13.28
CA ALA A 23 -0.92 -10.21 -11.90
C ALA A 23 -0.21 -11.56 -11.67
N ALA A 24 0.07 -12.32 -12.74
CA ALA A 24 0.93 -13.51 -12.71
C ALA A 24 0.64 -14.48 -11.54
N GLY A 25 -0.64 -14.85 -11.36
CA GLY A 25 -1.09 -15.77 -10.31
C GLY A 25 -1.58 -15.10 -9.03
N ALA A 26 -1.47 -13.77 -8.91
CA ALA A 26 -2.02 -12.98 -7.80
C ALA A 26 -3.35 -12.30 -8.18
N LYS A 27 -4.17 -12.95 -9.00
CA LYS A 27 -5.45 -12.39 -9.48
C LYS A 27 -6.43 -12.18 -8.32
N ASP A 28 -6.36 -13.05 -7.32
CA ASP A 28 -7.11 -12.95 -6.07
C ASP A 28 -6.91 -11.61 -5.35
N LEU A 29 -5.72 -10.99 -5.44
CA LEU A 29 -5.49 -9.63 -4.90
C LEU A 29 -6.29 -8.56 -5.64
N LEU A 30 -6.40 -8.66 -6.97
CA LEU A 30 -7.19 -7.71 -7.76
C LEU A 30 -8.68 -7.92 -7.53
N GLU A 31 -9.13 -9.17 -7.43
CA GLU A 31 -10.52 -9.52 -7.16
C GLU A 31 -10.99 -9.08 -5.76
N SER A 32 -10.08 -9.07 -4.78
CA SER A 32 -10.34 -8.63 -3.40
C SER A 32 -9.93 -7.18 -3.12
N ALA A 33 -9.50 -6.43 -4.14
CA ALA A 33 -9.05 -5.05 -3.96
C ALA A 33 -10.19 -4.14 -3.48
N VAL A 34 -9.89 -3.30 -2.48
CA VAL A 34 -10.83 -2.30 -1.98
C VAL A 34 -10.61 -1.00 -2.75
N VAL A 35 -11.64 -0.53 -3.47
CA VAL A 35 -11.60 0.72 -4.21
C VAL A 35 -12.25 1.83 -3.39
N VAL A 36 -11.51 2.91 -3.17
CA VAL A 36 -11.96 4.09 -2.40
C VAL A 36 -11.79 5.37 -3.20
N SER A 37 -12.43 6.45 -2.76
CA SER A 37 -12.42 7.73 -3.47
C SER A 37 -11.27 8.64 -3.07
N THR A 38 -10.78 8.51 -1.83
CA THR A 38 -9.74 9.39 -1.28
C THR A 38 -8.64 8.62 -0.57
N LEU A 39 -7.48 9.27 -0.43
CA LEU A 39 -6.39 8.71 0.36
C LEU A 39 -6.78 8.55 1.83
N ASP A 40 -7.52 9.52 2.38
CA ASP A 40 -7.99 9.50 3.77
C ASP A 40 -8.84 8.25 4.06
N GLU A 41 -9.70 7.84 3.13
CA GLU A 41 -10.46 6.59 3.22
C GLU A 41 -9.55 5.35 3.23
N ALA A 42 -8.51 5.31 2.39
CA ALA A 42 -7.62 4.15 2.29
C ALA A 42 -6.76 3.92 3.53
N ILE A 43 -6.49 4.97 4.32
CA ILE A 43 -5.62 4.91 5.49
C ILE A 43 -6.37 5.15 6.80
N ALA A 44 -7.71 5.21 6.77
CA ALA A 44 -8.52 5.60 7.91
C ALA A 44 -8.33 4.70 9.14
N ASP A 45 -8.00 3.42 8.94
CA ASP A 45 -7.76 2.45 10.01
C ASP A 45 -6.26 2.20 10.29
N CYS A 46 -5.37 2.86 9.56
CA CYS A 46 -3.94 2.61 9.64
C CYS A 46 -3.30 3.42 10.78
N GLN A 47 -2.67 2.73 11.71
CA GLN A 47 -1.91 3.36 12.80
C GLN A 47 -0.55 3.90 12.34
N LEU A 48 0.01 3.30 11.29
CA LEU A 48 1.26 3.71 10.66
C LEU A 48 1.04 3.86 9.16
N VAL A 49 1.44 5.02 8.62
CA VAL A 49 1.38 5.30 7.18
C VAL A 49 2.79 5.62 6.69
N ILE A 50 3.25 4.85 5.69
CA ILE A 50 4.56 5.04 5.06
C ILE A 50 4.36 5.42 3.60
N GLY A 51 4.86 6.58 3.21
CA GLY A 51 4.90 7.01 1.81
C GLY A 51 6.20 6.61 1.13
N THR A 52 6.12 6.10 -0.10
CA THR A 52 7.31 5.82 -0.93
C THR A 52 7.55 6.95 -1.93
N SER A 53 8.80 7.32 -2.15
CA SER A 53 9.16 8.34 -3.14
C SER A 53 10.52 8.04 -3.77
N ALA A 54 10.66 8.34 -5.05
CA ALA A 54 11.93 8.17 -5.76
C ALA A 54 13.01 9.20 -5.35
N ARG A 55 12.60 10.28 -4.66
CA ARG A 55 13.49 11.39 -4.27
C ARG A 55 13.08 11.92 -2.91
N ASN A 56 14.05 12.49 -2.21
CA ASN A 56 13.77 13.24 -0.99
C ASN A 56 12.83 14.41 -1.32
N ARG A 57 11.79 14.52 -0.52
CA ARG A 57 10.85 15.64 -0.58
C ARG A 57 11.28 16.70 0.43
N THR A 58 10.77 17.92 0.27
CA THR A 58 11.08 19.06 1.14
C THR A 58 10.41 18.94 2.53
N PHE A 59 9.84 17.79 2.86
CA PHE A 59 9.19 17.55 4.14
C PHE A 59 10.21 17.03 5.14
N ASP A 60 10.21 17.59 6.35
CA ASP A 60 11.03 17.12 7.47
C ASP A 60 10.42 15.85 8.10
N LEU A 61 10.30 14.80 7.30
CA LEU A 61 9.87 13.47 7.73
C LEU A 61 11.10 12.55 7.85
N PRO A 62 11.09 11.60 8.80
CA PRO A 62 12.11 10.56 8.85
C PRO A 62 12.19 9.80 7.52
N ILE A 63 13.40 9.66 6.98
CA ILE A 63 13.65 8.90 5.76
C ILE A 63 14.27 7.56 6.14
N PHE A 64 13.71 6.49 5.59
CA PHE A 64 14.19 5.13 5.80
C PHE A 64 14.57 4.51 4.45
N ASP A 65 15.57 3.65 4.45
CA ASP A 65 15.71 2.67 3.37
C ASP A 65 14.70 1.52 3.53
N ALA A 66 14.63 0.63 2.55
CA ALA A 66 13.66 -0.47 2.57
C ALA A 66 13.87 -1.44 3.74
N HIS A 67 15.11 -1.64 4.18
CA HIS A 67 15.43 -2.60 5.23
C HIS A 67 15.03 -2.07 6.61
N ASP A 68 15.40 -0.84 6.93
CA ASP A 68 15.02 -0.21 8.19
C ASP A 68 13.51 0.08 8.26
N CYS A 69 12.89 0.43 7.12
CA CYS A 69 11.44 0.55 7.03
C CYS A 69 10.75 -0.79 7.34
N ALA A 70 11.23 -1.92 6.79
CA ALA A 70 10.63 -3.22 7.04
C ALA A 70 10.68 -3.58 8.54
N ARG A 71 11.81 -3.31 9.20
CA ARG A 71 11.94 -3.51 10.66
C ARG A 71 10.95 -2.66 11.44
N LYS A 72 10.76 -1.38 11.07
CA LYS A 72 9.78 -0.50 11.70
C LYS A 72 8.35 -1.03 11.51
N VAL A 73 7.97 -1.36 10.27
CA VAL A 73 6.62 -1.85 9.95
C VAL A 73 6.29 -3.11 10.74
N VAL A 74 7.20 -4.09 10.82
CA VAL A 74 6.99 -5.32 11.59
C VAL A 74 6.82 -5.03 13.08
N GLY A 75 7.65 -4.15 13.66
CA GLY A 75 7.54 -3.81 15.09
C GLY A 75 6.23 -3.08 15.43
N GLU A 76 5.75 -2.19 14.55
CA GLU A 76 4.48 -1.47 14.76
C GLU A 76 3.28 -2.40 14.53
N ALA A 77 3.38 -3.35 13.61
CA ALA A 77 2.32 -4.32 13.33
C ALA A 77 1.97 -5.22 14.53
N GLU A 78 2.92 -5.47 15.43
CA GLU A 78 2.65 -6.19 16.70
C GLU A 78 1.72 -5.43 17.65
N HIS A 79 1.62 -4.11 17.48
CA HIS A 79 0.85 -3.20 18.33
C HIS A 79 -0.41 -2.66 17.63
N GLY A 80 -0.49 -2.87 16.31
CA GLY A 80 -1.67 -2.60 15.50
C GLY A 80 -2.87 -3.41 15.96
N LYS A 81 -4.05 -2.80 15.89
CA LYS A 81 -5.31 -3.55 16.03
C LYS A 81 -5.59 -4.35 14.78
#